data_AF-A0A9R0DSB5-F1
#
_entry.id   AF-A0A9R0DSB5-F1
#
_cell.length_a   1.000
_cell.length_b   1.000
_cell.length_c   1.000
_cell.angle_alpha   90.00
_cell.angle_beta   90.00
_cell.angle_gamma   90.00
#
_symmetry.space_group_name_H-M   'P 1'
#
loop_
_entity.id
_entity.type
_entity.pdbx_description
1 polymer ?
#
loop_
_entity_poly.entity_id
_entity_poly.type
_entity_poly.pdbx_seq_one_letter_code
_entity_poly.pdbx_strand_id
1 'polypeptide(L)'
;MADLLSIHDDIKLYTTSDKFYLEPTIHPTEILVIDRVTGEASVKDIGSVKIPIPANAYRPVCGFLGSIKLISGLYLVVAKYRILVGKLNGHEIYQLAGTDIIPYARSNTHLTSKQIEDNATYERMLRAALDTVGIYFSYSYDLTHCLQRLHSVTPDFHRMSIANRADPRFLWNGFLLRDYSHQQFSRFTLPIIQGFVSINNVTVNGHSLTWSLVSRRCVDRAGTRFFMRGVDAQGNVANFVETEQIIERGGEKSSFVQTRGSIPLFWSQYPDIKYKPAMQLSHEDHVAAYTKHLRDQQQRYGNQVLVNLIDQHGKEEALERGFRAAVAAAALPGVRYEPFDFHAECRSMRYYRLNVLIDRIKLEQAEFGYFLSRGGTVLLRQNGVFRTNCVDCLDRTNVVQSLLARLQLTAALRILAVTNSDDEKHAEFDNLFNNDSIDLFLGKYVVTDGEGNTLPCPLRRDRDWKYITFPSVLLVAMSMFCASATLPQRYTSEVLLYLMFWGAAVTATLTFIFRHGKEFVDWPRLDAGGLAAARALPPPQSL
;
A
#
# COMPACT_ATOMS: atom_id res chain seq x y z
N MET A 1 14.66 31.57 1.64
CA MET A 1 14.72 30.70 0.44
C MET A 1 13.77 29.51 0.49
N ALA A 2 13.18 29.14 1.65
CA ALA A 2 12.26 28.00 1.75
C ALA A 2 10.89 28.20 1.04
N ASP A 3 10.40 29.44 0.91
CA ASP A 3 9.07 29.74 0.35
C ASP A 3 8.94 29.64 -1.17
N LEU A 4 10.04 29.54 -1.92
CA LEU A 4 10.00 29.58 -3.39
C LEU A 4 9.68 28.23 -4.05
N LEU A 5 9.64 27.14 -3.27
CA LEU A 5 9.47 25.77 -3.78
C LEU A 5 8.34 25.00 -3.08
N SER A 6 7.61 25.63 -2.16
CA SER A 6 6.44 25.02 -1.55
C SER A 6 5.30 24.93 -2.56
N ILE A 7 4.61 23.79 -2.50
CA ILE A 7 3.36 23.59 -3.23
C ILE A 7 2.30 24.46 -2.56
N HIS A 8 1.47 25.13 -3.36
CA HIS A 8 0.34 25.89 -2.88
C HIS A 8 -0.62 24.99 -2.13
N ASP A 9 -0.92 25.38 -0.89
CA ASP A 9 -2.02 24.83 -0.11
C ASP A 9 -3.28 25.67 -0.29
N ASP A 10 -4.40 25.12 0.18
CA ASP A 10 -5.71 25.78 0.28
C ASP A 10 -6.06 26.61 -0.96
N ILE A 11 -6.55 25.92 -1.97
CA ILE A 11 -6.82 26.46 -3.30
C ILE A 11 -8.32 26.70 -3.46
N LYS A 12 -8.70 27.83 -4.03
CA LYS A 12 -10.05 28.11 -4.49
C LYS A 12 -10.22 27.57 -5.89
N LEU A 13 -11.09 26.57 -6.05
CA LEU A 13 -11.45 26.01 -7.35
C LEU A 13 -12.70 26.69 -7.89
N TYR A 14 -12.52 27.46 -8.96
CA TYR A 14 -13.57 28.10 -9.73
C TYR A 14 -13.89 27.23 -10.96
N THR A 15 -15.15 26.84 -11.11
CA THR A 15 -15.62 26.03 -12.24
C THR A 15 -16.51 26.84 -13.15
N THR A 16 -16.06 27.07 -14.39
CA THR A 16 -16.83 27.79 -15.43
C THR A 16 -17.22 26.85 -16.56
N SER A 17 -17.84 27.36 -17.63
CA SER A 17 -18.20 26.57 -18.82
C SER A 17 -17.04 25.95 -19.55
N ASP A 18 -15.99 26.74 -19.65
CA ASP A 18 -14.90 26.60 -20.55
C ASP A 18 -13.62 26.30 -19.78
N LYS A 19 -13.51 26.72 -18.52
CA LYS A 19 -12.26 26.62 -17.75
C LYS A 19 -12.45 26.24 -16.29
N PHE A 20 -11.43 25.57 -15.74
CA PHE A 20 -11.17 25.52 -14.32
C PHE A 20 -10.10 26.55 -13.96
N TYR A 21 -10.29 27.26 -12.85
CA TYR A 21 -9.28 28.15 -12.29
C TYR A 21 -8.97 27.70 -10.86
N LEU A 22 -7.69 27.51 -10.58
CA LEU A 22 -7.16 27.11 -9.28
C LEU A 22 -6.33 28.27 -8.73
N GLU A 23 -6.93 29.05 -7.84
CA GLU A 23 -6.33 30.22 -7.21
C GLU A 23 -5.86 29.85 -5.78
N PRO A 24 -4.56 29.94 -5.45
CA PRO A 24 -4.07 29.76 -4.09
C PRO A 24 -4.71 30.76 -3.12
N THR A 25 -5.01 30.37 -1.88
CA THR A 25 -5.55 31.30 -0.88
C THR A 25 -4.44 32.07 -0.17
N ILE A 26 -3.29 31.42 0.05
CA ILE A 26 -2.15 32.00 0.75
C ILE A 26 -1.20 32.63 -0.27
N HIS A 27 -0.97 33.94 -0.16
CA HIS A 27 -0.07 34.72 -1.03
C HIS A 27 -0.23 34.42 -2.54
N PRO A 28 -1.42 34.64 -3.13
CA PRO A 28 -1.68 34.28 -4.52
C PRO A 28 -0.84 35.12 -5.49
N THR A 29 0.21 34.52 -6.04
CA THR A 29 1.04 35.14 -7.10
C THR A 29 0.61 34.67 -8.49
N GLU A 30 0.15 33.43 -8.60
CA GLU A 30 -0.13 32.74 -9.85
C GLU A 30 -1.42 31.94 -9.75
N ILE A 31 -2.00 31.61 -10.90
CA ILE A 31 -3.25 30.86 -11.03
C ILE A 31 -3.09 29.78 -12.09
N LEU A 32 -3.52 28.55 -11.76
CA LEU A 32 -3.55 27.46 -12.72
C LEU A 32 -4.90 27.49 -13.46
N VAL A 33 -4.83 27.67 -14.78
CA VAL A 33 -5.99 27.72 -15.68
C VAL A 33 -5.98 26.48 -16.56
N ILE A 34 -7.06 25.72 -16.52
CA ILE A 34 -7.24 24.52 -17.33
C ILE A 34 -8.44 24.69 -18.23
N ASP A 35 -8.24 24.56 -19.54
CA ASP A 35 -9.31 24.59 -20.52
C ASP A 35 -10.06 23.24 -20.54
N ARG A 36 -11.38 23.30 -20.34
CA ARG A 36 -12.27 22.13 -20.28
C ARG A 36 -12.55 21.52 -21.64
N VAL A 37 -12.35 22.28 -22.72
CA VAL A 37 -12.61 21.85 -24.09
C VAL A 37 -11.37 21.21 -24.69
N THR A 38 -10.21 21.88 -24.59
CA THR A 38 -8.96 21.36 -25.15
C THR A 38 -8.20 20.45 -24.18
N GLY A 39 -8.40 20.62 -22.87
CA GLY A 39 -7.61 19.96 -21.83
C GLY A 39 -6.27 20.64 -21.55
N GLU A 40 -5.95 21.74 -22.23
CA GLU A 40 -4.68 22.45 -22.05
C GLU A 40 -4.65 23.19 -20.71
N ALA A 41 -3.55 23.01 -19.98
CA ALA A 41 -3.29 23.68 -18.72
C ALA A 41 -2.17 24.72 -18.88
N SER A 42 -2.31 25.85 -18.21
CA SER A 42 -1.29 26.90 -18.16
C SER A 42 -1.30 27.60 -16.81
N VAL A 43 -0.12 27.97 -16.32
CA VAL A 43 -0.01 28.82 -15.12
C VAL A 43 0.19 30.26 -15.58
N LYS A 44 -0.58 31.18 -15.00
CA LYS A 44 -0.60 32.60 -15.35
C LYS A 44 -0.47 33.45 -14.10
N ASP A 45 0.01 34.69 -14.26
CA ASP A 45 0.00 35.67 -13.17
C ASP A 45 -1.45 36.01 -12.80
N ILE A 46 -1.74 36.11 -11.50
CA ILE A 46 -3.12 36.31 -11.05
C ILE A 46 -3.74 37.60 -11.61
N GLY A 47 -2.96 38.68 -11.72
CA GLY A 47 -3.42 39.97 -12.26
C GLY A 47 -3.76 39.93 -13.75
N SER A 48 -3.29 38.92 -14.49
CA SER A 48 -3.55 38.76 -15.93
C SER A 48 -4.85 38.01 -16.23
N VAL A 49 -5.48 37.39 -15.22
CA VAL A 49 -6.63 36.52 -15.39
C VAL A 49 -7.86 37.12 -14.72
N LYS A 50 -8.92 37.34 -15.52
CA LYS A 50 -10.25 37.69 -15.00
C LYS A 50 -11.11 36.43 -14.92
N ILE A 51 -11.48 36.04 -13.70
CA ILE A 51 -12.40 34.92 -13.47
C ILE A 51 -13.83 35.42 -13.73
N PRO A 52 -14.58 34.84 -14.67
CA PRO A 52 -15.88 35.36 -15.10
C PRO A 52 -17.04 34.98 -14.16
N ILE A 53 -16.75 34.65 -12.90
CA ILE A 53 -17.74 34.27 -11.89
C ILE A 53 -17.47 35.01 -10.57
N PRO A 54 -18.50 35.20 -9.72
CA PRO A 54 -18.35 35.91 -8.45
C PRO A 54 -17.25 35.30 -7.57
N ALA A 55 -16.53 36.14 -6.83
CA ALA A 55 -15.39 35.73 -6.00
C ALA A 55 -15.77 34.73 -4.90
N ASN A 56 -17.04 34.67 -4.49
CA ASN A 56 -17.59 33.73 -3.51
C ASN A 56 -18.09 32.40 -4.13
N ALA A 57 -18.14 32.28 -5.46
CA ALA A 57 -18.63 31.09 -6.15
C ALA A 57 -17.50 30.07 -6.42
N TYR A 58 -16.72 29.73 -5.40
CA TYR A 58 -15.64 28.73 -5.48
C TYR A 58 -15.89 27.53 -4.58
N ARG A 59 -15.17 26.45 -4.86
CA ARG A 59 -15.04 25.28 -3.98
C ARG A 59 -13.66 25.27 -3.34
N PRO A 60 -13.53 25.24 -2.00
CA PRO A 60 -12.24 25.09 -1.37
C PRO A 60 -11.70 23.67 -1.59
N VAL A 61 -10.44 23.55 -1.97
CA VAL A 61 -9.73 22.28 -2.13
C VAL A 61 -8.35 22.40 -1.49
N CYS A 62 -7.85 21.31 -0.91
CA CYS A 62 -6.54 21.28 -0.26
C CYS A 62 -5.38 21.19 -1.26
N GLY A 63 -5.61 20.71 -2.49
CA GLY A 63 -4.53 20.56 -3.46
C GLY A 63 -4.95 19.91 -4.76
N PHE A 64 -4.10 20.05 -5.77
CA PHE A 64 -4.30 19.49 -7.10
C PHE A 64 -3.57 18.15 -7.25
N LEU A 65 -4.33 17.07 -7.48
CA LEU A 65 -3.78 15.70 -7.57
C LEU A 65 -3.50 15.27 -9.01
N GLY A 66 -4.04 15.97 -10.01
CA GLY A 66 -3.81 15.72 -11.43
C GLY A 66 -5.09 15.56 -12.24
N SER A 67 -4.97 14.96 -13.43
CA SER A 67 -6.10 14.64 -14.29
C SER A 67 -6.03 13.23 -14.86
N ILE A 68 -7.19 12.65 -15.15
CA ILE A 68 -7.30 11.31 -15.74
C ILE A 68 -8.33 11.29 -16.87
N LYS A 69 -8.03 10.55 -17.93
CA LYS A 69 -8.95 10.33 -19.05
C LYS A 69 -9.75 9.05 -18.84
N LEU A 70 -11.07 9.18 -18.74
CA LEU A 70 -12.02 8.06 -18.80
C LEU A 70 -12.73 8.07 -20.16
N ILE A 71 -13.76 7.23 -20.33
CA ILE A 71 -14.50 7.09 -21.59
C ILE A 71 -15.21 8.40 -21.97
N SER A 72 -15.80 9.11 -21.01
CA SER A 72 -16.50 10.39 -21.25
C SER A 72 -15.58 11.60 -21.43
N GLY A 73 -14.27 11.44 -21.22
CA GLY A 73 -13.28 12.51 -21.36
C GLY A 73 -12.37 12.66 -20.14
N LEU A 74 -11.78 13.85 -20.01
CA LEU A 74 -10.90 14.18 -18.89
C LEU A 74 -11.69 14.46 -17.62
N TYR A 75 -11.10 14.09 -16.50
CA TYR A 75 -11.57 14.35 -15.15
C TYR A 75 -10.45 14.99 -14.34
N LEU A 76 -10.82 16.03 -13.60
CA LEU A 76 -9.96 16.74 -12.66
C LEU A 76 -10.05 16.04 -11.31
N VAL A 77 -8.90 15.72 -10.72
CA VAL A 77 -8.81 15.08 -9.40
C VAL A 77 -8.18 16.06 -8.42
N VAL A 78 -8.88 16.34 -7.33
CA VAL A 78 -8.44 17.30 -6.30
C VAL A 78 -8.56 16.70 -4.90
N ALA A 79 -7.65 17.08 -4.02
CA ALA A 79 -7.73 16.78 -2.60
C ALA A 79 -8.74 17.74 -1.97
N LYS A 80 -9.79 17.23 -1.35
CA LYS A 80 -10.85 18.04 -0.74
C LYS A 80 -10.62 18.28 0.74
N TYR A 81 -10.20 17.24 1.45
CA TYR A 81 -9.96 17.29 2.90
C TYR A 81 -8.62 16.65 3.24
N ARG A 82 -7.96 17.21 4.26
CA ARG A 82 -6.69 16.71 4.80
C ARG A 82 -6.75 16.69 6.33
N ILE A 83 -6.03 15.75 6.94
CA ILE A 83 -5.87 15.65 8.40
C ILE A 83 -4.39 15.78 8.70
N LEU A 84 -4.01 16.69 9.60
CA LEU A 84 -2.62 16.80 10.06
C LEU A 84 -2.25 15.56 10.88
N VAL A 85 -1.21 14.85 10.46
CA VAL A 85 -0.68 13.69 11.18
C VAL A 85 0.35 14.12 12.20
N GLY A 86 1.22 15.06 11.84
CA GLY A 86 2.28 15.56 12.71
C GLY A 86 3.34 16.33 11.92
N LYS A 87 4.47 16.59 12.59
CA LYS A 87 5.63 17.24 11.97
C LYS A 87 6.79 16.27 11.89
N LEU A 88 7.30 16.05 10.68
CA LEU A 88 8.49 15.26 10.41
C LEU A 88 9.57 16.19 9.86
N ASN A 89 10.75 16.21 10.47
CA ASN A 89 11.83 17.10 10.04
C ASN A 89 11.41 18.60 10.02
N GLY A 90 10.50 18.99 10.91
CA GLY A 90 9.92 20.34 10.96
C GLY A 90 8.85 20.63 9.90
N HIS A 91 8.58 19.70 9.00
CA HIS A 91 7.57 19.83 7.95
C HIS A 91 6.26 19.14 8.32
N GLU A 92 5.14 19.74 7.97
CA GLU A 92 3.82 19.20 8.25
C GLU A 92 3.47 18.08 7.29
N ILE A 93 3.06 16.94 7.85
CA ILE A 93 2.63 15.76 7.12
C ILE A 93 1.13 15.57 7.29
N TYR A 94 0.46 15.34 6.17
CA TYR A 94 -0.98 15.25 6.09
C TYR A 94 -1.44 13.88 5.57
N GLN A 95 -2.54 13.39 6.12
CA GLN A 95 -3.30 12.28 5.57
C GLN A 95 -4.40 12.83 4.65
N LEU A 96 -4.54 12.28 3.45
CA LEU A 96 -5.63 12.60 2.55
C LEU A 96 -6.94 12.01 3.12
N ALA A 97 -7.90 12.88 3.41
CA ALA A 97 -9.16 12.51 4.07
C ALA A 97 -10.38 12.56 3.14
N GLY A 98 -10.24 13.16 1.96
CA GLY A 98 -11.29 13.14 0.94
C GLY A 98 -10.80 13.71 -0.38
N THR A 99 -11.38 13.22 -1.47
CA THR A 99 -11.09 13.67 -2.83
C THR A 99 -12.37 14.13 -3.54
N ASP A 100 -12.22 14.93 -4.59
CA ASP A 100 -13.29 15.22 -5.53
C ASP A 100 -12.83 14.92 -6.96
N ILE A 101 -13.76 14.42 -7.77
CA ILE A 101 -13.53 14.02 -9.16
C ILE A 101 -14.53 14.79 -10.02
N ILE A 102 -14.02 15.70 -10.84
CA ILE A 102 -14.84 16.68 -11.55
C ILE A 102 -14.65 16.49 -13.07
N PRO A 103 -15.70 16.13 -13.83
CA PRO A 103 -15.58 15.95 -15.27
C PRO A 103 -15.33 17.28 -15.99
N TYR A 104 -14.48 17.24 -17.03
CA TYR A 104 -14.25 18.37 -17.93
C TYR A 104 -15.50 18.60 -18.78
N ALA A 105 -16.04 17.52 -19.35
CA ALA A 105 -17.28 17.55 -20.13
C ALA A 105 -18.50 17.87 -19.25
N ARG A 106 -19.46 18.61 -19.83
CA ARG A 106 -20.74 18.95 -19.18
C ARG A 106 -21.84 17.93 -19.42
N SER A 107 -21.75 17.21 -20.53
CA SER A 107 -22.75 16.23 -20.95
C SER A 107 -22.09 15.00 -21.57
N ASN A 108 -22.76 13.87 -21.44
CA ASN A 108 -22.37 12.59 -22.03
C ASN A 108 -23.14 12.29 -23.32
N THR A 109 -23.65 13.31 -24.02
CA THR A 109 -24.52 13.16 -25.21
C THR A 109 -23.80 12.52 -26.40
N HIS A 110 -22.47 12.56 -26.42
CA HIS A 110 -21.63 11.93 -27.45
C HIS A 110 -21.41 10.42 -27.19
N LEU A 111 -21.85 9.91 -26.04
CA LEU A 111 -21.66 8.52 -25.64
C LEU A 111 -22.93 7.70 -25.88
N THR A 112 -22.73 6.43 -26.23
CA THR A 112 -23.80 5.42 -26.26
C THR A 112 -24.21 5.02 -24.84
N SER A 113 -25.40 4.45 -24.68
CA SER A 113 -25.89 3.98 -23.37
C SER A 113 -24.92 3.02 -22.68
N LYS A 114 -24.30 2.12 -23.46
CA LYS A 114 -23.28 1.19 -22.94
C LYS A 114 -22.02 1.91 -22.47
N GLN A 115 -21.53 2.88 -23.23
CA GLN A 115 -20.36 3.68 -22.82
C GLN A 115 -20.62 4.49 -21.56
N ILE A 116 -21.85 4.98 -21.36
CA ILE A 116 -22.24 5.67 -20.13
C ILE A 116 -22.16 4.71 -18.94
N GLU A 117 -22.66 3.48 -19.08
CA GLU A 117 -22.59 2.44 -18.05
C GLU A 117 -21.14 2.03 -17.73
N ASP A 118 -20.34 1.78 -18.78
CA ASP A 118 -18.92 1.44 -18.62
C ASP A 118 -18.16 2.60 -17.94
N ASN A 119 -18.42 3.85 -18.35
CA ASN A 119 -17.81 5.03 -17.74
C ASN A 119 -18.18 5.17 -16.27
N ALA A 120 -19.45 4.96 -15.93
CA ALA A 120 -19.91 4.99 -14.55
C ALA A 120 -19.21 3.91 -13.71
N THR A 121 -18.89 2.76 -14.31
CA THR A 121 -18.11 1.70 -13.65
C THR A 121 -16.67 2.15 -13.41
N TYR A 122 -16.00 2.72 -14.42
CA TYR A 122 -14.63 3.25 -14.26
C TYR A 122 -14.55 4.39 -13.24
N GLU A 123 -15.52 5.31 -13.24
CA GLU A 123 -15.57 6.39 -12.25
C GLU A 123 -15.69 5.83 -10.83
N ARG A 124 -16.51 4.78 -10.65
CA ARG A 124 -16.65 4.07 -9.37
C ARG A 124 -15.36 3.40 -8.93
N MET A 125 -14.62 2.78 -9.85
CA MET A 125 -13.29 2.20 -9.59
C MET A 125 -12.28 3.26 -9.17
N LEU A 126 -12.30 4.41 -9.84
CA LEU A 126 -11.42 5.53 -9.52
C LEU A 126 -11.71 6.10 -8.13
N ARG A 127 -13.00 6.30 -7.79
CA ARG A 127 -13.41 6.71 -6.43
C ARG A 127 -12.93 5.70 -5.39
N ALA A 128 -13.16 4.41 -5.60
CA ALA A 128 -12.69 3.36 -4.69
C ALA A 128 -11.15 3.36 -4.51
N ALA A 129 -10.39 3.62 -5.57
CA ALA A 129 -8.93 3.73 -5.47
C ALA A 129 -8.49 4.97 -4.67
N LEU A 130 -9.16 6.11 -4.87
CA LEU A 130 -8.85 7.37 -4.16
C LEU A 130 -9.30 7.35 -2.69
N ASP A 131 -10.35 6.59 -2.37
CA ASP A 131 -10.84 6.38 -1.01
C ASP A 131 -10.04 5.30 -0.26
N THR A 132 -9.00 4.74 -0.88
CA THR A 132 -8.11 3.77 -0.23
C THR A 132 -7.39 4.45 0.94
N VAL A 133 -7.44 3.79 2.10
CA VAL A 133 -6.80 4.29 3.32
C VAL A 133 -5.27 4.29 3.18
N GLY A 134 -4.63 5.24 3.86
CA GLY A 134 -3.18 5.31 3.96
C GLY A 134 -2.53 6.12 2.85
N ILE A 135 -3.22 7.14 2.33
CA ILE A 135 -2.63 8.13 1.43
C ILE A 135 -2.12 9.33 2.25
N TYR A 136 -0.85 9.68 2.06
CA TYR A 136 -0.18 10.76 2.80
C TYR A 136 0.59 11.69 1.86
N PHE A 137 0.76 12.94 2.27
CA PHE A 137 1.48 13.95 1.52
C PHE A 137 2.03 15.07 2.41
N SER A 138 2.88 15.92 1.83
CA SER A 138 3.32 17.18 2.42
C SER A 138 3.49 18.22 1.32
N TYR A 139 3.24 19.49 1.63
CA TYR A 139 3.43 20.60 0.69
C TYR A 139 4.89 21.03 0.57
N SER A 140 5.72 20.67 1.54
CA SER A 140 7.11 21.15 1.66
C SER A 140 8.13 20.04 1.85
N TYR A 141 7.70 18.79 2.11
CA TYR A 141 8.59 17.64 2.32
C TYR A 141 8.34 16.54 1.29
N ASP A 142 9.41 15.93 0.81
CA ASP A 142 9.33 14.80 -0.10
C ASP A 142 9.24 13.48 0.69
N LEU A 143 8.02 12.95 0.82
CA LEU A 143 7.77 11.69 1.48
C LEU A 143 8.22 10.46 0.68
N THR A 144 8.52 10.59 -0.62
CA THR A 144 8.85 9.45 -1.50
C THR A 144 10.28 8.93 -1.27
N HIS A 145 11.16 9.75 -0.71
CA HIS A 145 12.54 9.41 -0.39
C HIS A 145 12.73 9.18 1.11
N CYS A 146 13.68 8.31 1.47
CA CYS A 146 14.14 8.19 2.85
C CYS A 146 15.07 9.35 3.22
N LEU A 147 15.22 9.59 4.53
CA LEU A 147 16.02 10.69 5.06
C LEU A 147 17.48 10.65 4.59
N GLN A 148 18.09 9.45 4.57
CA GLN A 148 19.45 9.28 4.06
C GLN A 148 19.58 9.70 2.60
N ARG A 149 18.61 9.33 1.76
CA ARG A 149 18.60 9.68 0.33
C ARG A 149 18.46 11.19 0.17
N LEU A 150 17.52 11.82 0.87
CA LEU A 150 17.34 13.27 0.87
C LEU A 150 18.56 14.05 1.36
N HIS A 151 19.42 13.44 2.19
CA HIS A 151 20.67 14.07 2.61
C HIS A 151 21.80 13.88 1.59
N SER A 152 21.80 12.74 0.88
CA SER A 152 22.89 12.36 -0.03
C SER A 152 22.78 12.99 -1.43
N VAL A 153 21.67 13.66 -1.75
CA VAL A 153 21.46 14.32 -3.04
C VAL A 153 22.19 15.66 -3.15
N THR A 154 22.48 16.06 -4.39
CA THR A 154 23.15 17.33 -4.69
C THR A 154 22.25 18.54 -4.34
N PRO A 155 22.83 19.73 -4.09
CA PRO A 155 22.06 20.95 -3.87
C PRO A 155 21.08 21.29 -5.00
N ASP A 156 21.40 20.95 -6.25
CA ASP A 156 20.53 21.17 -7.40
C ASP A 156 19.27 20.31 -7.36
N PHE A 157 19.35 19.10 -6.78
CA PHE A 157 18.19 18.26 -6.53
C PHE A 157 17.19 18.94 -5.59
N HIS A 158 17.67 19.72 -4.62
CA HIS A 158 16.79 20.48 -3.73
C HIS A 158 16.09 21.66 -4.41
N ARG A 159 16.61 22.13 -5.55
CA ARG A 159 16.01 23.20 -6.36
C ARG A 159 14.89 22.68 -7.28
N MET A 160 14.85 21.38 -7.53
CA MET A 160 13.75 20.76 -8.28
C MET A 160 12.45 20.78 -7.47
N SER A 161 11.32 20.82 -8.16
CA SER A 161 10.01 20.65 -7.53
C SER A 161 9.90 19.28 -6.86
N ILE A 162 9.06 19.19 -5.82
CA ILE A 162 8.83 17.93 -5.10
C ILE A 162 8.33 16.85 -6.07
N ALA A 163 7.43 17.19 -7.00
CA ALA A 163 6.91 16.25 -7.98
C ALA A 163 7.97 15.73 -8.96
N ASN A 164 8.85 16.60 -9.47
CA ASN A 164 9.86 16.20 -10.47
C ASN A 164 11.02 15.42 -9.85
N ARG A 165 11.31 15.63 -8.58
CA ARG A 165 12.36 14.91 -7.87
C ARG A 165 11.88 13.65 -7.14
N ALA A 166 10.56 13.44 -7.04
CA ALA A 166 9.97 12.30 -6.35
C ALA A 166 10.46 10.95 -6.89
N ASP A 167 10.58 9.95 -6.01
CA ASP A 167 10.87 8.58 -6.41
C ASP A 167 9.62 8.02 -7.12
N PRO A 168 9.68 7.72 -8.43
CA PRO A 168 8.51 7.31 -9.21
C PRO A 168 7.90 6.02 -8.66
N ARG A 169 8.70 5.18 -7.98
CA ARG A 169 8.23 3.94 -7.35
C ARG A 169 7.22 4.21 -6.25
N PHE A 170 7.30 5.35 -5.58
CA PHE A 170 6.43 5.67 -4.43
C PHE A 170 5.46 6.83 -4.73
N LEU A 171 5.50 7.39 -5.94
CA LEU A 171 4.61 8.46 -6.39
C LEU A 171 3.27 7.87 -6.85
N TRP A 172 2.31 7.75 -5.92
CA TRP A 172 1.05 7.05 -6.16
C TRP A 172 0.18 7.73 -7.22
N ASN A 173 0.14 9.06 -7.26
CA ASN A 173 -0.56 9.81 -8.31
C ASN A 173 0.32 10.19 -9.51
N GLY A 174 1.46 9.54 -9.72
CA GLY A 174 2.38 9.87 -10.81
C GLY A 174 1.71 9.83 -12.18
N PHE A 175 0.78 8.87 -12.39
CA PHE A 175 -0.01 8.80 -13.62
C PHE A 175 -0.92 10.02 -13.81
N LEU A 176 -1.54 10.53 -12.74
CA LEU A 176 -2.41 11.71 -12.80
C LEU A 176 -1.64 13.01 -13.09
N LEU A 177 -0.37 13.05 -12.68
CA LEU A 177 0.51 14.21 -12.80
C LEU A 177 1.32 14.23 -14.10
N ARG A 178 1.25 13.18 -14.94
CA ARG A 178 2.12 13.03 -16.13
C ARG A 178 2.10 14.24 -17.07
N ASP A 179 0.91 14.82 -17.27
CA ASP A 179 0.66 15.93 -18.20
C ASP A 179 1.07 17.29 -17.56
N TYR A 180 1.48 17.28 -16.28
CA TYR A 180 1.87 18.45 -15.48
C TYR A 180 3.34 18.39 -15.03
N SER A 181 4.18 17.62 -15.72
CA SER A 181 5.61 17.47 -15.42
C SER A 181 6.45 18.74 -15.69
N HIS A 182 5.92 19.66 -16.51
CA HIS A 182 6.60 20.91 -16.84
C HIS A 182 6.79 21.80 -15.60
N GLN A 183 7.94 22.48 -15.50
CA GLN A 183 8.32 23.29 -14.34
C GLN A 183 7.30 24.36 -13.96
N GLN A 184 6.54 24.88 -14.93
CA GLN A 184 5.46 25.86 -14.69
C GLN A 184 4.40 25.37 -13.71
N PHE A 185 4.15 24.05 -13.62
CA PHE A 185 3.12 23.47 -12.76
C PHE A 185 3.63 23.07 -11.38
N SER A 186 4.94 23.22 -11.13
CA SER A 186 5.64 22.70 -9.95
C SER A 186 4.99 23.02 -8.61
N ARG A 187 4.40 24.22 -8.48
CA ARG A 187 3.75 24.69 -7.25
C ARG A 187 2.29 24.25 -7.11
N PHE A 188 1.71 23.60 -8.11
CA PHE A 188 0.36 23.04 -8.06
C PHE A 188 0.37 21.50 -7.98
N THR A 189 1.38 20.84 -8.55
CA THR A 189 1.48 19.38 -8.55
C THR A 189 1.75 18.86 -7.14
N LEU A 190 0.77 18.19 -6.51
CA LEU A 190 0.89 17.61 -5.18
C LEU A 190 1.22 16.11 -5.23
N PRO A 191 2.45 15.70 -4.88
CA PRO A 191 2.83 14.28 -4.79
C PRO A 191 2.18 13.61 -3.59
N ILE A 192 1.61 12.42 -3.79
CA ILE A 192 1.06 11.61 -2.71
C ILE A 192 1.69 10.22 -2.69
N ILE A 193 1.89 9.67 -1.48
CA ILE A 193 2.36 8.30 -1.25
C ILE A 193 1.21 7.44 -0.75
N GLN A 194 1.28 6.13 -0.98
CA GLN A 194 0.39 5.14 -0.36
C GLN A 194 1.20 4.27 0.62
N GLY A 195 0.66 4.04 1.81
CA GLY A 195 1.29 3.24 2.86
C GLY A 195 0.84 3.65 4.26
N PHE A 196 1.79 3.99 5.13
CA PHE A 196 1.53 4.32 6.53
C PHE A 196 2.47 5.42 7.02
N VAL A 197 1.95 6.39 7.76
CA VAL A 197 2.75 7.41 8.45
C VAL A 197 2.21 7.56 9.86
N SER A 198 3.08 7.36 10.84
CA SER A 198 2.82 7.69 12.24
C SER A 198 3.95 8.57 12.76
N ILE A 199 3.59 9.60 13.52
CA ILE A 199 4.53 10.58 14.08
C ILE A 199 4.12 10.79 15.53
N ASN A 200 4.97 10.37 16.45
CA ASN A 200 4.69 10.42 17.87
C ASN A 200 5.75 11.22 18.62
N ASN A 201 5.29 12.07 19.53
CA ASN A 201 6.18 12.73 20.47
C ASN A 201 6.19 11.93 21.77
N VAL A 202 7.37 11.49 22.17
CA VAL A 202 7.58 10.61 23.33
C VAL A 202 8.59 11.27 24.25
N THR A 203 8.43 11.08 25.56
CA THR A 203 9.44 11.47 26.54
C THR A 203 10.07 10.22 27.13
N VAL A 204 11.39 10.05 26.97
CA VAL A 204 12.15 8.92 27.50
C VAL A 204 13.26 9.46 28.37
N ASN A 205 13.32 9.04 29.64
CA ASN A 205 14.31 9.50 30.63
C ASN A 205 14.42 11.05 30.73
N GLY A 206 13.29 11.75 30.63
CA GLY A 206 13.24 13.22 30.67
C GLY A 206 13.64 13.91 29.36
N HIS A 207 13.99 13.16 28.32
CA HIS A 207 14.27 13.68 26.98
C HIS A 207 13.05 13.54 26.08
N SER A 208 12.59 14.66 25.51
CA SER A 208 11.56 14.65 24.48
C SER A 208 12.18 14.30 23.12
N LEU A 209 11.61 13.29 22.48
CA LEU A 209 11.99 12.80 21.15
C LEU A 209 10.76 12.64 20.28
N THR A 210 10.94 12.82 18.98
CA THR A 210 9.92 12.47 17.99
C THR A 210 10.29 11.14 17.37
N TRP A 211 9.43 10.14 17.54
CA TRP A 211 9.55 8.83 16.92
C TRP A 211 8.51 8.70 15.82
N SER A 212 8.97 8.48 14.59
CA SER A 212 8.12 8.37 13.41
C SER A 212 8.36 7.06 12.67
N LEU A 213 7.30 6.55 12.05
CA LEU A 213 7.32 5.37 11.20
C LEU A 213 6.68 5.72 9.87
N VAL A 214 7.45 5.58 8.78
CA VAL A 214 7.01 5.89 7.41
C VAL A 214 7.16 4.63 6.57
N SER A 215 6.04 4.07 6.11
CA SER A 215 6.02 2.99 5.13
C SER A 215 5.47 3.48 3.80
N ARG A 216 6.21 3.24 2.73
CA ARG A 216 5.87 3.61 1.36
C ARG A 216 5.68 2.34 0.52
N ARG A 217 4.52 2.17 -0.09
CA ARG A 217 4.24 1.06 -1.01
C ARG A 217 4.59 1.46 -2.43
N CYS A 218 5.25 0.55 -3.14
CA CYS A 218 5.59 0.73 -4.53
C CYS A 218 4.35 0.66 -5.43
N VAL A 219 4.30 1.53 -6.44
CA VAL A 219 3.28 1.54 -7.50
C VAL A 219 3.58 0.52 -8.59
N ASP A 220 4.85 0.14 -8.75
CA ASP A 220 5.25 -0.84 -9.74
C ASP A 220 4.71 -2.22 -9.37
N ARG A 221 4.17 -2.91 -10.39
CA ARG A 221 3.57 -4.24 -10.25
C ARG A 221 2.57 -4.32 -9.07
N ALA A 222 1.88 -3.22 -8.78
CA ALA A 222 0.84 -3.16 -7.77
C ALA A 222 -0.36 -4.03 -8.16
N GLY A 223 -0.98 -4.66 -7.17
CA GLY A 223 -2.25 -5.34 -7.34
C GLY A 223 -2.66 -6.13 -6.11
N THR A 224 -3.73 -6.91 -6.26
CA THR A 224 -4.33 -7.65 -5.16
C THR A 224 -3.57 -8.94 -4.87
N ARG A 225 -3.65 -9.38 -3.60
CA ARG A 225 -2.86 -10.48 -3.01
C ARG A 225 -2.73 -11.74 -3.87
N PHE A 226 -3.78 -12.16 -4.55
CA PHE A 226 -3.78 -13.39 -5.35
C PHE A 226 -3.58 -13.16 -6.85
N PHE A 227 -3.77 -11.94 -7.35
CA PHE A 227 -3.62 -11.64 -8.77
C PHE A 227 -2.22 -11.15 -9.13
N MET A 228 -1.55 -10.46 -8.20
CA MET A 228 -0.21 -9.92 -8.43
C MET A 228 0.77 -10.48 -7.41
N ARG A 229 1.62 -11.39 -7.88
CA ARG A 229 2.71 -12.01 -7.14
C ARG A 229 3.96 -12.13 -8.03
N GLY A 230 5.10 -12.34 -7.41
CA GLY A 230 6.37 -12.50 -8.10
C GLY A 230 6.91 -11.23 -8.73
N VAL A 231 7.87 -11.44 -9.62
CA VAL A 231 8.59 -10.40 -10.38
C VAL A 231 8.02 -10.24 -11.79
N ASP A 232 8.19 -9.07 -12.41
CA ASP A 232 8.03 -8.87 -13.86
C ASP A 232 9.37 -8.98 -14.61
N ALA A 233 9.33 -8.87 -15.94
CA ALA A 233 10.53 -8.88 -16.79
C ALA A 233 11.46 -7.66 -16.56
N GLN A 234 10.93 -6.61 -15.93
CA GLN A 234 11.62 -5.39 -15.58
C GLN A 234 12.37 -5.51 -14.25
N GLY A 235 12.13 -6.58 -13.47
CA GLY A 235 12.73 -6.78 -12.15
C GLY A 235 11.93 -6.13 -11.02
N ASN A 236 10.72 -5.64 -11.29
CA ASN A 236 9.85 -5.09 -10.27
C ASN A 236 9.07 -6.23 -9.60
N VAL A 237 9.10 -6.26 -8.27
CA VAL A 237 8.37 -7.26 -7.49
C VAL A 237 7.03 -6.70 -7.03
N ALA A 238 6.02 -7.55 -7.03
CA ALA A 238 4.71 -7.17 -6.49
C ALA A 238 4.81 -6.85 -5.00
N ASN A 239 3.98 -5.91 -4.54
CA ASN A 239 3.84 -5.53 -3.13
C ASN A 239 5.16 -5.12 -2.45
N PHE A 240 6.06 -4.49 -3.20
CA PHE A 240 7.27 -3.91 -2.62
C PHE A 240 6.91 -2.75 -1.68
N VAL A 241 7.51 -2.74 -0.50
CA VAL A 241 7.32 -1.68 0.52
C VAL A 241 8.67 -1.36 1.14
N GLU A 242 8.94 -0.07 1.27
CA GLU A 242 10.03 0.46 2.09
C GLU A 242 9.45 0.98 3.40
N THR A 243 10.00 0.54 4.53
CA THR A 243 9.64 1.01 5.87
C THR A 243 10.84 1.70 6.49
N GLU A 244 10.65 2.94 6.92
CA GLU A 244 11.65 3.80 7.53
C GLU A 244 11.22 4.18 8.95
N GLN A 245 12.07 3.88 9.93
CA GLN A 245 11.95 4.36 11.29
C GLN A 245 12.82 5.60 11.46
N ILE A 246 12.23 6.70 11.93
CA ILE A 246 12.91 7.99 12.10
C ILE A 246 12.84 8.40 13.57
N ILE A 247 13.95 8.87 14.11
CA ILE A 247 14.05 9.42 15.48
C ILE A 247 14.66 10.81 15.38
N GLU A 248 14.00 11.79 15.97
CA GLU A 248 14.47 13.18 16.00
C GLU A 248 14.58 13.68 17.45
N ARG A 249 15.72 14.28 17.79
CA ARG A 249 15.96 14.90 19.11
C ARG A 249 16.92 16.06 18.97
N GLY A 250 16.52 17.28 19.36
CA GLY A 250 17.45 18.41 19.53
C GLY A 250 18.32 18.73 18.30
N GLY A 251 17.84 18.48 17.08
CA GLY A 251 18.61 18.66 15.83
C GLY A 251 19.42 17.44 15.37
N GLU A 252 19.45 16.37 16.16
CA GLU A 252 19.93 15.04 15.76
C GLU A 252 18.81 14.24 15.10
N LYS A 253 19.15 13.49 14.06
CA LYS A 253 18.21 12.67 13.31
C LYS A 253 18.80 11.32 12.98
N SER A 254 18.07 10.27 13.32
CA SER A 254 18.39 8.89 12.96
C SER A 254 17.34 8.36 11.99
N SER A 255 17.76 7.56 11.00
CA SER A 255 16.86 6.84 10.09
C SER A 255 17.33 5.41 9.88
N PHE A 256 16.40 4.47 9.93
CA PHE A 256 16.64 3.05 9.67
C PHE A 256 15.62 2.51 8.67
N VAL A 257 16.11 2.04 7.53
CA VAL A 257 15.30 1.57 6.42
C VAL A 257 15.32 0.04 6.34
N GLN A 258 14.15 -0.55 6.12
CA GLN A 258 13.97 -1.97 5.81
C GLN A 258 13.07 -2.12 4.59
N THR A 259 13.21 -3.22 3.87
CA THR A 259 12.38 -3.51 2.70
C THR A 259 11.62 -4.81 2.87
N ARG A 260 10.46 -4.90 2.23
CA ARG A 260 9.70 -6.15 2.07
C ARG A 260 9.10 -6.20 0.68
N GLY A 261 8.83 -7.39 0.16
CA GLY A 261 8.18 -7.54 -1.13
C GLY A 261 7.94 -9.00 -1.49
N SER A 262 7.30 -9.22 -2.65
CA SER A 262 7.14 -10.58 -3.16
C SER A 262 8.50 -11.21 -3.50
N ILE A 263 8.58 -12.54 -3.38
CA ILE A 263 9.76 -13.30 -3.77
C ILE A 263 10.04 -13.03 -5.27
N PRO A 264 11.27 -12.65 -5.65
CA PRO A 264 11.61 -12.15 -6.98
C PRO A 264 11.79 -13.30 -7.99
N LEU A 265 10.76 -14.12 -8.13
CA LEU A 265 10.65 -15.20 -9.11
C LEU A 265 9.37 -14.98 -9.91
N PHE A 266 9.25 -15.64 -11.06
CA PHE A 266 8.01 -15.64 -11.82
C PHE A 266 7.07 -16.69 -11.22
N TRP A 267 6.13 -16.26 -10.37
CA TRP A 267 5.17 -17.15 -9.75
C TRP A 267 3.81 -16.50 -9.55
N SER A 268 2.78 -17.34 -9.52
CA SER A 268 1.39 -16.93 -9.34
C SER A 268 0.67 -17.86 -8.36
N GLN A 269 -0.42 -17.38 -7.79
CA GLN A 269 -1.27 -18.15 -6.89
C GLN A 269 -2.72 -17.69 -7.08
N TYR A 270 -3.28 -18.03 -8.24
CA TYR A 270 -4.63 -17.61 -8.58
C TYR A 270 -5.66 -18.28 -7.65
N PRO A 271 -6.72 -17.54 -7.24
CA PRO A 271 -7.83 -18.11 -6.48
C PRO A 271 -8.45 -19.32 -7.17
N ASP A 272 -8.67 -20.39 -6.42
CA ASP A 272 -9.46 -21.56 -6.81
C ASP A 272 -10.43 -21.93 -5.67
N ILE A 273 -11.25 -22.97 -5.82
CA ILE A 273 -12.20 -23.40 -4.77
C ILE A 273 -11.46 -23.81 -3.47
N LYS A 274 -10.16 -24.08 -3.53
CA LYS A 274 -9.40 -24.57 -2.37
C LYS A 274 -9.10 -23.41 -1.43
N TYR A 275 -9.16 -23.70 -0.13
CA TYR A 275 -8.84 -22.73 0.92
C TYR A 275 -7.46 -22.07 0.79
N LYS A 276 -6.44 -22.83 0.37
CA LYS A 276 -5.11 -22.30 0.00
C LYS A 276 -4.76 -22.79 -1.41
N PRO A 277 -4.94 -21.94 -2.45
CA PRO A 277 -4.61 -22.29 -3.82
C PRO A 277 -3.14 -22.64 -3.98
N ALA A 278 -2.85 -23.52 -4.93
CA ALA A 278 -1.49 -23.95 -5.20
C ALA A 278 -0.67 -22.83 -5.86
N MET A 279 0.58 -22.68 -5.44
CA MET A 279 1.51 -21.78 -6.11
C MET A 279 2.07 -22.43 -7.36
N GLN A 280 2.16 -21.65 -8.43
CA GLN A 280 2.66 -22.09 -9.72
C GLN A 280 3.85 -21.22 -10.11
N LEU A 281 5.02 -21.85 -10.27
CA LEU A 281 6.19 -21.21 -10.85
C LEU A 281 6.06 -21.25 -12.38
N SER A 282 6.41 -20.14 -13.02
CA SER A 282 6.53 -20.07 -14.48
C SER A 282 7.78 -20.80 -14.95
N HIS A 283 7.83 -21.17 -16.23
CA HIS A 283 9.03 -21.78 -16.84
C HIS A 283 10.04 -20.73 -17.35
N GLU A 284 9.85 -19.47 -16.97
CA GLU A 284 10.70 -18.34 -17.35
C GLU A 284 12.03 -18.31 -16.59
N ASP A 285 12.99 -17.53 -17.10
CA ASP A 285 14.30 -17.36 -16.48
C ASP A 285 14.21 -16.55 -15.17
N HIS A 286 14.03 -17.30 -14.09
CA HIS A 286 14.01 -16.78 -12.73
C HIS A 286 15.33 -16.12 -12.31
N VAL A 287 16.47 -16.62 -12.78
CA VAL A 287 17.80 -16.16 -12.34
C VAL A 287 18.08 -14.77 -12.91
N ALA A 288 17.73 -14.55 -14.18
CA ALA A 288 17.85 -13.24 -14.82
C ALA A 288 16.98 -12.19 -14.11
N ALA A 289 15.71 -12.50 -13.83
CA ALA A 289 14.81 -11.57 -13.16
C ALA A 289 15.20 -11.30 -11.70
N TYR A 290 15.58 -12.35 -10.95
CA TYR A 290 16.17 -12.23 -9.61
C TYR A 290 17.40 -11.31 -9.63
N THR A 291 18.33 -11.55 -10.56
CA THR A 291 19.59 -10.79 -10.65
C THR A 291 19.33 -9.33 -10.95
N LYS A 292 18.40 -9.05 -11.87
CA LYS A 292 18.00 -7.68 -12.21
C LYS A 292 17.39 -6.96 -11.02
N HIS A 293 16.46 -7.62 -10.31
CA HIS A 293 15.84 -7.06 -9.11
C HIS A 293 16.89 -6.76 -8.03
N LEU A 294 17.76 -7.71 -7.71
CA LEU A 294 18.74 -7.55 -6.63
C LEU A 294 19.81 -6.50 -6.95
N ARG A 295 20.23 -6.37 -8.21
CA ARG A 295 21.15 -5.29 -8.60
C ARG A 295 20.54 -3.91 -8.41
N ASP A 296 19.25 -3.72 -8.74
CA ASP A 296 18.55 -2.47 -8.43
C ASP A 296 18.47 -2.22 -6.91
N GLN A 297 18.17 -3.26 -6.12
CA GLN A 297 18.17 -3.15 -4.66
C GLN A 297 19.55 -2.77 -4.11
N GLN A 298 20.63 -3.40 -4.60
CA GLN A 298 21.99 -3.10 -4.17
C GLN A 298 22.44 -1.70 -4.53
N GLN A 299 22.07 -1.22 -5.73
CA GLN A 299 22.37 0.14 -6.15
C GLN A 299 21.72 1.18 -5.22
N ARG A 300 20.52 0.91 -4.70
CA ARG A 300 19.75 1.88 -3.91
C ARG A 300 20.00 1.78 -2.42
N TYR A 301 20.18 0.57 -1.90
CA TYR A 301 20.21 0.29 -0.47
C TYR A 301 21.52 -0.35 0.01
N GLY A 302 22.45 -0.68 -0.90
CA GLY A 302 23.69 -1.37 -0.56
C GLY A 302 23.50 -2.87 -0.32
N ASN A 303 24.27 -3.43 0.62
CA ASN A 303 24.26 -4.86 0.92
C ASN A 303 22.86 -5.36 1.32
N GLN A 304 22.54 -6.61 1.01
CA GLN A 304 21.20 -7.18 1.20
C GLN A 304 21.27 -8.43 2.06
N VAL A 305 20.44 -8.50 3.10
CA VAL A 305 20.14 -9.77 3.77
C VAL A 305 18.69 -10.13 3.47
N LEU A 306 18.52 -11.22 2.71
CA LEU A 306 17.23 -11.77 2.34
C LEU A 306 16.75 -12.72 3.44
N VAL A 307 15.93 -12.19 4.34
CA VAL A 307 15.30 -12.99 5.41
C VAL A 307 14.05 -13.64 4.85
N ASN A 308 14.07 -14.96 4.69
CA ASN A 308 13.00 -15.70 4.05
C ASN A 308 12.19 -16.50 5.07
N LEU A 309 10.91 -16.13 5.26
CA LEU A 309 10.02 -16.64 6.30
C LEU A 309 9.03 -17.71 5.82
N ILE A 310 9.27 -18.27 4.63
CA ILE A 310 8.39 -19.25 4.00
C ILE A 310 8.61 -20.64 4.59
N ASP A 311 7.56 -21.45 4.46
CA ASP A 311 7.58 -22.81 4.99
C ASP A 311 8.49 -23.67 4.11
N GLN A 312 9.44 -24.39 4.73
CA GLN A 312 10.40 -25.20 4.00
C GLN A 312 9.80 -26.53 3.51
N HIS A 313 8.62 -26.88 4.02
CA HIS A 313 7.90 -28.11 3.69
C HIS A 313 6.46 -27.82 3.26
N GLY A 314 5.92 -28.70 2.43
CA GLY A 314 4.51 -28.66 2.03
C GLY A 314 4.25 -27.73 0.85
N LYS A 315 3.23 -26.87 0.95
CA LYS A 315 2.74 -26.10 -0.22
C LYS A 315 3.69 -24.98 -0.67
N GLU A 316 4.63 -24.55 0.19
CA GLU A 316 5.59 -23.47 -0.10
C GLU A 316 6.98 -23.95 -0.55
N GLU A 317 7.23 -25.26 -0.43
CA GLU A 317 8.52 -25.88 -0.69
C GLU A 317 9.05 -25.63 -2.11
N ALA A 318 8.18 -25.71 -3.13
CA ALA A 318 8.60 -25.48 -4.52
C ALA A 318 9.13 -24.05 -4.74
N LEU A 319 8.50 -23.06 -4.09
CA LEU A 319 8.91 -21.67 -4.17
C LEU A 319 10.20 -21.43 -3.37
N GLU A 320 10.33 -22.05 -2.20
CA GLU A 320 11.54 -22.00 -1.38
C GLU A 320 12.75 -22.57 -2.13
N ARG A 321 12.58 -23.76 -2.68
CA ARG A 321 13.62 -24.44 -3.45
C ARG A 321 14.02 -23.62 -4.67
N GLY A 322 13.05 -23.06 -5.39
CA GLY A 322 13.28 -22.17 -6.53
C GLY A 322 14.04 -20.91 -6.12
N PHE A 323 13.71 -20.32 -4.97
CA PHE A 323 14.37 -19.10 -4.50
C PHE A 323 15.80 -19.37 -4.05
N ARG A 324 16.02 -20.45 -3.29
CA ARG A 324 17.35 -20.91 -2.90
C ARG A 324 18.21 -21.22 -4.12
N ALA A 325 17.66 -21.88 -5.13
CA ALA A 325 18.35 -22.16 -6.38
C ALA A 325 18.72 -20.88 -7.14
N ALA A 326 17.81 -19.90 -7.23
CA ALA A 326 18.09 -18.62 -7.89
C ALA A 326 19.19 -17.82 -7.17
N VAL A 327 19.17 -17.78 -5.83
CA VAL A 327 20.23 -17.15 -5.02
C VAL A 327 21.58 -17.83 -5.28
N ALA A 328 21.62 -19.16 -5.23
CA ALA A 328 22.86 -19.93 -5.43
C ALA A 328 23.41 -19.77 -6.86
N ALA A 329 22.53 -19.74 -7.87
CA ALA A 329 22.92 -19.56 -9.26
C ALA A 329 23.41 -18.14 -9.57
N ALA A 330 22.77 -17.12 -9.01
CA ALA A 330 23.15 -15.73 -9.24
C ALA A 330 24.42 -15.32 -8.49
N ALA A 331 24.67 -15.91 -7.31
CA ALA A 331 25.87 -15.72 -6.49
C ALA A 331 26.33 -14.26 -6.37
N LEU A 332 25.38 -13.34 -6.11
CA LEU A 332 25.67 -11.91 -6.08
C LEU A 332 26.49 -11.53 -4.84
N PRO A 333 27.60 -10.79 -5.00
CA PRO A 333 28.40 -10.33 -3.87
C PRO A 333 27.58 -9.35 -3.02
N GLY A 334 27.71 -9.38 -1.70
CA GLY A 334 26.96 -8.49 -0.80
C GLY A 334 25.47 -8.84 -0.66
N VAL A 335 25.05 -10.04 -1.12
CA VAL A 335 23.71 -10.59 -0.87
C VAL A 335 23.82 -11.86 -0.04
N ARG A 336 23.25 -11.86 1.16
CA ARG A 336 23.12 -13.04 2.03
C ARG A 336 21.68 -13.55 2.03
N TYR A 337 21.50 -14.85 1.95
CA TYR A 337 20.19 -15.49 2.10
C TYR A 337 20.09 -16.22 3.43
N GLU A 338 19.08 -15.85 4.23
CA GLU A 338 18.82 -16.45 5.54
C GLU A 338 17.44 -17.12 5.54
N PRO A 339 17.36 -18.44 5.34
CA PRO A 339 16.11 -19.18 5.43
C PRO A 339 15.72 -19.40 6.89
N PHE A 340 14.51 -18.96 7.27
CA PHE A 340 13.98 -19.12 8.61
C PHE A 340 12.52 -19.58 8.55
N ASP A 341 12.28 -20.88 8.76
CA ASP A 341 10.93 -21.44 8.77
C ASP A 341 10.17 -20.96 10.00
N PHE A 342 9.37 -19.92 9.83
CA PHE A 342 8.67 -19.28 10.94
C PHE A 342 7.66 -20.22 11.61
N HIS A 343 6.97 -21.09 10.87
CA HIS A 343 5.98 -22.00 11.46
C HIS A 343 6.63 -23.15 12.22
N ALA A 344 7.74 -23.69 11.71
CA ALA A 344 8.50 -24.72 12.41
C ALA A 344 9.16 -24.16 13.67
N GLU A 345 9.74 -22.96 13.58
CA GLU A 345 10.48 -22.35 14.67
C GLU A 345 9.56 -21.72 15.73
N CYS A 346 8.57 -20.92 15.34
CA CYS A 346 7.71 -20.20 16.29
C CYS A 346 6.45 -20.98 16.71
N ARG A 347 6.39 -22.29 16.46
CA ARG A 347 5.24 -23.14 16.83
C ARG A 347 4.89 -22.97 18.31
N SER A 348 3.60 -22.80 18.61
CA SER A 348 3.08 -22.55 19.97
C SER A 348 3.52 -21.21 20.58
N MET A 349 3.57 -20.13 19.80
CA MET A 349 3.86 -18.76 20.27
C MET A 349 5.25 -18.60 20.90
N ARG A 350 6.24 -19.41 20.47
CA ARG A 350 7.63 -19.36 20.97
C ARG A 350 8.43 -18.24 20.32
N TYR A 351 7.98 -17.00 20.50
CA TYR A 351 8.61 -15.82 19.91
C TYR A 351 10.07 -15.61 20.35
N TYR A 352 10.51 -16.20 21.47
CA TYR A 352 11.92 -16.17 21.88
C TYR A 352 12.88 -16.74 20.82
N ARG A 353 12.40 -17.64 19.94
CA ARG A 353 13.22 -18.19 18.84
C ARG A 353 13.53 -17.17 17.75
N LEU A 354 12.84 -16.04 17.72
CA LEU A 354 13.25 -14.92 16.87
C LEU A 354 14.60 -14.35 17.30
N ASN A 355 14.99 -14.49 18.58
CA ASN A 355 16.34 -14.12 19.00
C ASN A 355 17.42 -14.97 18.30
N VAL A 356 17.12 -16.23 17.96
CA VAL A 356 18.05 -17.07 17.18
C VAL A 356 18.28 -16.48 15.79
N LEU A 357 17.21 -16.00 15.14
CA LEU A 357 17.34 -15.31 13.85
C LEU A 357 18.18 -14.04 13.99
N ILE A 358 17.88 -13.22 15.01
CA ILE A 358 18.64 -12.00 15.29
C ILE A 358 20.13 -12.31 15.53
N ASP A 359 20.44 -13.33 16.33
CA ASP A 359 21.81 -13.72 16.64
C ASP A 359 22.57 -14.15 15.37
N ARG A 360 21.91 -14.83 14.42
CA ARG A 360 22.52 -15.24 13.15
C ARG A 360 22.86 -14.09 12.21
N ILE A 361 22.12 -12.98 12.29
CA ILE A 361 22.28 -11.79 11.42
C ILE A 361 22.91 -10.60 12.16
N LYS A 362 23.38 -10.81 13.39
CA LYS A 362 23.92 -9.77 14.27
C LYS A 362 25.14 -9.06 13.68
N LEU A 363 25.98 -9.79 12.95
CA LEU A 363 27.15 -9.23 12.27
C LEU A 363 26.72 -8.23 11.19
N GLU A 364 25.80 -8.63 10.32
CA GLU A 364 25.25 -7.76 9.28
C GLU A 364 24.47 -6.60 9.87
N GLN A 365 23.80 -6.80 11.01
CA GLN A 365 23.10 -5.71 11.69
C GLN A 365 24.06 -4.60 12.14
N ALA A 366 25.23 -4.98 12.66
CA ALA A 366 26.27 -4.02 13.02
C ALA A 366 26.93 -3.39 11.78
N GLU A 367 27.19 -4.17 10.73
CA GLU A 367 27.82 -3.71 9.49
C GLU A 367 26.92 -2.75 8.70
N PHE A 368 25.63 -3.09 8.56
CA PHE A 368 24.68 -2.29 7.80
C PHE A 368 24.42 -0.96 8.49
N GLY A 369 24.42 -0.95 9.83
CA GLY A 369 24.24 0.24 10.64
C GLY A 369 22.92 0.95 10.35
N TYR A 370 22.92 2.26 10.56
CA TYR A 370 21.78 3.13 10.31
C TYR A 370 22.28 4.54 9.96
N PHE A 371 21.39 5.36 9.41
CA PHE A 371 21.71 6.75 9.14
C PHE A 371 21.65 7.57 10.42
N LEU A 372 22.67 8.39 10.68
CA LEU A 372 22.67 9.36 11.77
C LEU A 372 23.25 10.67 11.29
N SER A 373 22.57 11.77 11.61
CA SER A 373 23.04 13.12 11.34
C SER A 373 22.88 14.02 12.57
N ARG A 374 23.81 14.96 12.73
CA ARG A 374 23.80 15.97 13.80
C ARG A 374 24.04 17.34 13.17
N GLY A 375 23.07 18.25 13.31
CA GLY A 375 23.20 19.62 12.78
C GLY A 375 23.45 19.67 11.27
N GLY A 376 22.91 18.70 10.51
CA GLY A 376 23.10 18.60 9.06
C GLY A 376 24.38 17.89 8.61
N THR A 377 25.28 17.51 9.52
CA THR A 377 26.45 16.69 9.20
C THR A 377 26.12 15.21 9.35
N VAL A 378 26.46 14.38 8.35
CA VAL A 378 26.28 12.92 8.42
C VAL A 378 27.38 12.32 9.29
N LEU A 379 26.98 11.58 10.32
CA LEU A 379 27.86 10.82 11.19
C LEU A 379 27.94 9.36 10.77
N LEU A 380 26.79 8.76 10.47
CA LEU A 380 26.68 7.36 10.05
C LEU A 380 25.78 7.25 8.82
N ARG A 381 26.10 6.28 7.96
CA ARG A 381 25.28 5.89 6.81
C ARG A 381 24.89 4.43 6.94
N GLN A 382 23.65 4.14 6.59
CA GLN A 382 23.17 2.79 6.39
C GLN A 382 23.69 2.26 5.05
N ASN A 383 24.47 1.17 5.09
CA ASN A 383 25.13 0.57 3.92
C ASN A 383 24.51 -0.75 3.47
N GLY A 384 23.43 -1.18 4.11
CA GLY A 384 22.67 -2.36 3.72
C GLY A 384 21.28 -2.40 4.35
N VAL A 385 20.42 -3.28 3.84
CA VAL A 385 19.04 -3.45 4.34
C VAL A 385 18.68 -4.92 4.51
N PHE A 386 17.81 -5.17 5.48
CA PHE A 386 17.13 -6.45 5.64
C PHE A 386 15.87 -6.45 4.77
N ARG A 387 15.81 -7.38 3.82
CA ARG A 387 14.65 -7.61 2.95
C ARG A 387 13.90 -8.83 3.45
N THR A 388 12.74 -8.61 4.06
CA THR A 388 11.89 -9.71 4.55
C THR A 388 10.96 -10.21 3.45
N ASN A 389 10.96 -11.53 3.23
CA ASN A 389 10.09 -12.19 2.26
C ASN A 389 9.12 -13.11 3.00
N CYS A 390 7.84 -13.07 2.61
CA CYS A 390 6.82 -14.03 3.00
C CYS A 390 5.80 -14.17 1.87
N VAL A 391 5.18 -15.35 1.77
CA VAL A 391 4.12 -15.60 0.78
C VAL A 391 2.81 -14.93 1.21
N ASP A 392 2.45 -15.00 2.49
CA ASP A 392 1.03 -14.84 2.86
C ASP A 392 0.70 -13.88 4.01
N CYS A 393 1.45 -13.86 5.12
CA CYS A 393 1.04 -13.01 6.24
C CYS A 393 2.01 -11.87 6.47
N LEU A 394 1.43 -10.68 6.35
CA LEU A 394 2.00 -9.41 6.81
C LEU A 394 2.49 -9.54 8.26
N ASP A 395 1.80 -10.34 9.07
CA ASP A 395 2.12 -10.66 10.47
C ASP A 395 3.55 -11.21 10.65
N ARG A 396 3.96 -12.20 9.86
CA ARG A 396 5.33 -12.77 9.98
C ARG A 396 6.40 -11.73 9.65
N THR A 397 6.21 -10.99 8.55
CA THR A 397 7.21 -10.04 8.07
C THR A 397 7.36 -8.84 8.98
N ASN A 398 6.25 -8.31 9.47
CA ASN A 398 6.24 -7.12 10.31
C ASN A 398 6.77 -7.43 11.71
N VAL A 399 6.54 -8.63 12.27
CA VAL A 399 7.16 -9.04 13.55
C VAL A 399 8.68 -8.98 13.44
N VAL A 400 9.24 -9.56 12.37
CA VAL A 400 10.69 -9.54 12.14
C VAL A 400 11.20 -8.11 11.91
N GLN A 401 10.49 -7.30 11.11
CA GLN A 401 10.86 -5.90 10.88
C GLN A 401 10.81 -5.06 12.18
N SER A 402 9.81 -5.29 13.03
CA SER A 402 9.65 -4.62 14.31
C SER A 402 10.77 -5.00 15.28
N LEU A 403 11.19 -6.26 15.32
CA LEU A 403 12.35 -6.67 16.13
C LEU A 403 13.66 -6.03 15.67
N LEU A 404 13.92 -6.02 14.36
CA LEU A 404 15.11 -5.36 13.80
C LEU A 404 15.10 -3.85 14.08
N ALA A 405 13.94 -3.20 13.91
CA ALA A 405 13.74 -1.78 14.21
C ALA A 405 13.96 -1.49 15.70
N ARG A 406 13.47 -2.35 16.61
CA ARG A 406 13.65 -2.18 18.06
C ARG A 406 15.11 -2.23 18.47
N LEU A 407 15.89 -3.14 17.89
CA LEU A 407 17.34 -3.22 18.18
C LEU A 407 18.08 -1.98 17.70
N GLN A 408 17.73 -1.47 16.51
CA GLN A 408 18.31 -0.22 16.00
C GLN A 408 17.91 0.97 16.87
N LEU A 409 16.65 1.01 17.30
CA LEU A 409 16.12 2.04 18.17
C LEU A 409 16.88 2.11 19.50
N THR A 410 17.13 0.97 20.14
CA THR A 410 17.97 0.91 21.35
C THR A 410 19.38 1.45 21.09
N ALA A 411 19.99 1.10 19.96
CA ALA A 411 21.31 1.61 19.58
C ALA A 411 21.30 3.13 19.33
N ALA A 412 20.27 3.65 18.66
CA ALA A 412 20.14 5.08 18.40
C ALA A 412 19.92 5.88 19.69
N LEU A 413 19.04 5.41 20.59
CA LEU A 413 18.79 6.06 21.88
C LEU A 413 20.06 6.18 22.74
N ARG A 414 20.96 5.21 22.65
CA ARG A 414 22.28 5.26 23.32
C ARG A 414 23.18 6.34 22.74
N ILE A 415 23.31 6.40 21.41
CA ILE A 415 24.17 7.41 20.77
C ILE A 415 23.62 8.82 21.02
N LEU A 416 22.30 8.95 21.07
CA LEU A 416 21.62 10.20 21.43
C LEU A 416 21.71 10.52 22.93
N ALA A 417 22.40 9.70 23.74
CA ALA A 417 22.51 9.83 25.20
C ALA A 417 21.13 9.97 25.88
N VAL A 418 20.17 9.14 25.47
CA VAL A 418 18.84 9.02 26.11
C VAL A 418 18.84 7.88 27.14
N THR A 419 19.51 6.76 26.84
CA THR A 419 19.55 5.57 27.69
C THR A 419 20.98 5.10 27.92
N ASN A 420 21.26 4.61 29.14
CA ASN A 420 22.60 4.13 29.54
C ASN A 420 22.71 2.59 29.60
N SER A 421 21.59 1.84 29.55
CA SER A 421 21.56 0.37 29.65
C SER A 421 20.66 -0.29 28.61
N ASP A 422 20.95 -1.55 28.23
CA ASP A 422 20.15 -2.36 27.28
C ASP A 422 18.76 -2.74 27.83
N ASP A 423 18.60 -2.77 29.16
CA ASP A 423 17.44 -3.35 29.85
C ASP A 423 16.44 -2.32 30.41
N GLU A 424 16.59 -1.04 30.11
CA GLU A 424 15.59 -0.03 30.50
C GLU A 424 14.33 -0.20 29.65
N LYS A 425 13.33 -0.90 30.21
CA LYS A 425 12.00 -1.03 29.62
C LYS A 425 11.24 0.28 29.82
N HIS A 426 10.78 0.87 28.73
CA HIS A 426 9.99 2.08 28.76
C HIS A 426 8.55 1.72 28.42
N ALA A 427 7.75 1.35 29.42
CA ALA A 427 6.41 0.77 29.21
C ALA A 427 5.50 1.60 28.28
N GLU A 428 5.52 2.93 28.38
CA GLU A 428 4.74 3.80 27.47
C GLU A 428 5.25 3.77 26.03
N PHE A 429 6.57 3.81 25.85
CA PHE A 429 7.19 3.77 24.52
C PHE A 429 7.10 2.38 23.89
N ASP A 430 7.26 1.32 24.68
CA ASP A 430 7.10 -0.07 24.25
C ASP A 430 5.64 -0.34 23.83
N ASN A 431 4.66 0.17 24.58
CA ASN A 431 3.25 0.08 24.21
C ASN A 431 2.96 0.82 22.91
N LEU A 432 3.46 2.05 22.76
CA LEU A 432 3.32 2.82 21.54
C LEU A 432 4.00 2.15 20.35
N PHE A 433 5.23 1.67 20.52
CA PHE A 433 5.98 0.96 19.49
C PHE A 433 5.26 -0.30 19.01
N ASN A 434 4.70 -1.06 19.95
CA ASN A 434 3.90 -2.24 19.65
C ASN A 434 2.58 -1.87 18.97
N ASN A 435 1.89 -0.83 19.43
CA ASN A 435 0.63 -0.37 18.86
C ASN A 435 0.80 0.19 17.45
N ASP A 436 1.82 1.00 17.20
CA ASP A 436 2.11 1.54 15.87
C ASP A 436 2.61 0.45 14.92
N SER A 437 3.36 -0.52 15.46
CA SER A 437 3.64 -1.74 14.72
C SER A 437 2.31 -2.41 14.36
N ILE A 438 1.38 -2.61 15.31
CA ILE A 438 0.01 -3.17 15.12
C ILE A 438 -0.81 -2.39 14.11
N ASP A 439 -0.76 -1.06 14.13
CA ASP A 439 -1.44 -0.22 13.15
C ASP A 439 -0.78 -0.32 11.77
N LEU A 440 0.53 -0.54 11.70
CA LEU A 440 1.22 -0.93 10.46
C LEU A 440 0.84 -2.37 10.02
N PHE A 441 0.52 -3.28 10.95
CA PHE A 441 0.03 -4.65 10.66
C PHE A 441 -1.40 -4.65 10.13
N LEU A 442 -2.30 -3.89 10.76
CA LEU A 442 -3.73 -3.90 10.44
C LEU A 442 -4.10 -2.80 9.45
N GLY A 443 -3.24 -1.81 9.22
CA GLY A 443 -3.57 -0.64 8.42
C GLY A 443 -4.82 0.05 8.93
N LYS A 444 -4.89 0.40 10.23
CA LYS A 444 -6.12 0.96 10.88
C LYS A 444 -7.43 0.25 10.46
N TYR A 445 -7.40 -1.06 10.23
CA TYR A 445 -8.57 -1.84 9.85
C TYR A 445 -9.37 -2.17 11.10
N VAL A 446 -10.56 -1.57 11.21
CA VAL A 446 -11.58 -1.93 12.20
C VAL A 446 -12.67 -2.65 11.42
N VAL A 447 -12.90 -3.93 11.71
CA VAL A 447 -13.98 -4.72 11.08
C VAL A 447 -15.31 -4.05 11.40
N THR A 448 -16.04 -3.66 10.36
CA THR A 448 -17.36 -3.05 10.52
C THR A 448 -18.44 -4.14 10.66
N ASP A 449 -19.40 -3.96 11.56
CA ASP A 449 -20.53 -4.88 11.67
C ASP A 449 -21.31 -4.95 10.35
N GLY A 450 -21.35 -6.13 9.73
CA GLY A 450 -22.03 -6.36 8.44
C GLY A 450 -21.16 -6.18 7.19
N GLU A 451 -19.86 -5.93 7.33
CA GLU A 451 -18.90 -5.94 6.22
C GLU A 451 -18.90 -7.32 5.51
N GLY A 452 -19.18 -7.31 4.19
CA GLY A 452 -19.40 -8.53 3.40
C GLY A 452 -20.84 -9.08 3.39
N ASN A 453 -21.75 -8.55 4.23
CA ASN A 453 -23.16 -8.95 4.28
C ASN A 453 -24.13 -7.86 3.79
N THR A 454 -24.04 -6.61 4.26
CA THR A 454 -25.07 -5.56 4.05
C THR A 454 -24.65 -4.39 3.15
N LEU A 455 -23.34 -4.15 2.97
CA LEU A 455 -22.82 -3.10 2.08
C LEU A 455 -22.41 -3.70 0.71
N PRO A 456 -23.14 -3.41 -0.38
CA PRO A 456 -22.83 -3.98 -1.69
C PRO A 456 -21.58 -3.33 -2.29
N CYS A 457 -20.63 -4.17 -2.70
CA CYS A 457 -19.44 -3.74 -3.44
C CYS A 457 -19.84 -3.04 -4.74
N PRO A 458 -19.26 -1.87 -5.06
CA PRO A 458 -19.47 -1.18 -6.32
C PRO A 458 -19.06 -1.99 -7.55
N LEU A 459 -18.25 -3.03 -7.40
CA LEU A 459 -17.82 -3.94 -8.47
C LEU A 459 -18.47 -5.32 -8.36
N ARG A 460 -19.61 -5.42 -7.65
CA ARG A 460 -20.39 -6.65 -7.60
C ARG A 460 -20.88 -6.97 -9.01
N ARG A 461 -20.30 -8.00 -9.61
CA ARG A 461 -20.84 -8.64 -10.81
C ARG A 461 -22.12 -9.37 -10.39
N ASP A 462 -23.22 -9.15 -11.09
CA ASP A 462 -24.43 -9.94 -10.89
C ASP A 462 -24.08 -11.42 -11.11
N ARG A 463 -24.22 -12.18 -10.02
CA ARG A 463 -24.02 -13.63 -10.05
C ARG A 463 -25.25 -14.22 -10.69
N ASP A 464 -25.02 -14.89 -11.81
CA ASP A 464 -26.01 -15.64 -12.58
C ASP A 464 -26.80 -16.64 -11.68
N TRP A 465 -28.02 -17.01 -12.04
CA TRP A 465 -28.91 -17.83 -11.17
C TRP A 465 -28.27 -19.16 -10.74
N LYS A 466 -27.41 -19.73 -11.60
CA LYS A 466 -26.61 -20.93 -11.36
C LYS A 466 -25.83 -20.89 -10.03
N TYR A 467 -25.42 -19.72 -9.57
CA TYR A 467 -24.65 -19.56 -8.32
C TYR A 467 -25.47 -19.89 -7.07
N ILE A 468 -26.77 -19.70 -7.11
CA ILE A 468 -27.68 -20.03 -6.01
C ILE A 468 -28.21 -21.44 -6.20
N THR A 469 -28.55 -21.81 -7.43
CA THR A 469 -29.25 -23.06 -7.72
C THR A 469 -28.37 -24.29 -7.49
N PHE A 470 -27.14 -24.33 -8.00
CA PHE A 470 -26.30 -25.54 -7.86
C PHE A 470 -25.92 -25.85 -6.40
N PRO A 471 -25.50 -24.87 -5.57
CA PRO A 471 -25.29 -25.12 -4.13
C PRO A 471 -26.57 -25.52 -3.38
N SER A 472 -27.72 -24.93 -3.73
CA SER A 472 -29.01 -25.30 -3.12
C SER A 472 -29.43 -26.72 -3.48
N VAL A 473 -29.27 -27.11 -4.76
CA VAL A 473 -29.52 -28.48 -5.24
C VAL A 473 -28.59 -29.46 -4.54
N LEU A 474 -27.31 -29.13 -4.36
CA LEU A 474 -26.36 -29.98 -3.63
C LEU A 474 -26.78 -30.16 -2.17
N LEU A 475 -27.20 -29.08 -1.49
CA LEU A 475 -27.67 -29.15 -0.10
C LEU A 475 -28.89 -30.06 0.04
N VAL A 476 -29.88 -29.89 -0.84
CA VAL A 476 -31.09 -30.73 -0.86
C VAL A 476 -30.72 -32.18 -1.16
N ALA A 477 -29.91 -32.43 -2.19
CA ALA A 477 -29.50 -33.78 -2.58
C ALA A 477 -28.71 -34.48 -1.46
N MET A 478 -27.82 -33.76 -0.76
CA MET A 478 -27.06 -34.30 0.36
C MET A 478 -27.95 -34.56 1.59
N SER A 479 -28.88 -33.65 1.88
CA SER A 479 -29.85 -33.84 2.96
C SER A 479 -30.76 -35.05 2.69
N MET A 480 -31.26 -35.19 1.47
CA MET A 480 -32.11 -36.32 1.08
C MET A 480 -31.33 -37.63 1.07
N PHE A 481 -30.08 -37.63 0.58
CA PHE A 481 -29.19 -38.78 0.65
C PHE A 481 -28.94 -39.23 2.08
N CYS A 482 -28.61 -38.29 2.99
CA CYS A 482 -28.40 -38.60 4.41
C CYS A 482 -29.68 -39.11 5.07
N ALA A 483 -30.83 -38.46 4.84
CA ALA A 483 -32.11 -38.90 5.37
C ALA A 483 -32.47 -40.33 4.91
N SER A 484 -32.29 -40.62 3.61
CA SER A 484 -32.50 -41.96 3.05
C SER A 484 -31.48 -43.00 3.55
N ALA A 485 -30.30 -42.58 4.01
CA ALA A 485 -29.28 -43.47 4.57
C ALA A 485 -29.51 -43.77 6.07
N THR A 486 -30.07 -42.82 6.84
CA THR A 486 -30.18 -42.93 8.31
C THR A 486 -31.56 -43.34 8.83
N LEU A 487 -32.63 -43.06 8.09
CA LEU A 487 -34.02 -43.30 8.53
C LEU A 487 -34.61 -44.71 8.24
N PRO A 488 -34.13 -45.54 7.27
CA PRO A 488 -34.82 -46.81 6.99
C PRO A 488 -34.56 -47.88 8.06
N GLN A 489 -35.63 -48.53 8.56
CA GLN A 489 -35.52 -49.75 9.38
C GLN A 489 -35.45 -51.05 8.55
N ARG A 490 -35.73 -51.01 7.24
CA ARG A 490 -35.56 -52.14 6.30
C ARG A 490 -35.14 -51.61 4.92
N TYR A 491 -34.07 -52.18 4.35
CA TYR A 491 -33.58 -51.82 3.01
C TYR A 491 -34.43 -52.51 1.93
N THR A 492 -35.35 -51.76 1.32
CA THR A 492 -36.12 -52.20 0.15
C THR A 492 -35.44 -51.76 -1.15
N SER A 493 -35.81 -52.37 -2.28
CA SER A 493 -35.34 -51.98 -3.62
C SER A 493 -35.63 -50.50 -3.94
N GLU A 494 -36.72 -49.96 -3.42
CA GLU A 494 -37.09 -48.55 -3.57
C GLU A 494 -36.11 -47.63 -2.84
N VAL A 495 -35.73 -47.95 -1.60
CA VAL A 495 -34.74 -47.17 -0.83
C VAL A 495 -33.39 -47.18 -1.53
N LEU A 496 -32.99 -48.31 -2.13
CA LEU A 496 -31.76 -48.41 -2.91
C LEU A 496 -31.80 -47.49 -4.15
N LEU A 497 -32.91 -47.46 -4.89
CA LEU A 497 -33.08 -46.58 -6.04
C LEU A 497 -33.03 -45.10 -5.65
N TYR A 498 -33.65 -44.71 -4.53
CA TYR A 498 -33.57 -43.35 -4.01
C TYR A 498 -32.13 -42.97 -3.58
N LEU A 499 -31.40 -43.86 -2.91
CA LEU A 499 -30.00 -43.65 -2.55
C LEU A 499 -29.11 -43.49 -3.78
N MET A 500 -29.31 -44.33 -4.80
CA MET A 500 -28.57 -44.22 -6.07
C MET A 500 -28.89 -42.92 -6.80
N PHE A 501 -30.17 -42.52 -6.83
CA PHE A 501 -30.59 -41.26 -7.45
C PHE A 501 -29.96 -40.04 -6.77
N TRP A 502 -30.10 -39.94 -5.43
CA TRP A 502 -29.54 -38.80 -4.70
C TRP A 502 -28.01 -38.83 -4.66
N GLY A 503 -27.39 -40.01 -4.61
CA GLY A 503 -25.94 -40.17 -4.74
C GLY A 503 -25.42 -39.73 -6.11
N ALA A 504 -26.12 -40.08 -7.19
CA ALA A 504 -25.81 -39.61 -8.53
C ALA A 504 -26.01 -38.10 -8.66
N ALA A 505 -27.08 -37.55 -8.09
CA ALA A 505 -27.33 -36.11 -8.05
C ALA A 505 -26.22 -35.36 -7.30
N VAL A 506 -25.81 -35.80 -6.10
CA VAL A 506 -24.69 -35.24 -5.36
C VAL A 506 -23.41 -35.27 -6.20
N THR A 507 -23.11 -36.42 -6.82
CA THR A 507 -21.90 -36.60 -7.63
C THR A 507 -21.90 -35.67 -8.86
N ALA A 508 -23.00 -35.60 -9.60
CA ALA A 508 -23.14 -34.75 -10.77
C ALA A 508 -23.03 -33.26 -10.41
N THR A 509 -23.69 -32.84 -9.33
CA THR A 509 -23.70 -31.45 -8.86
C THR A 509 -22.30 -31.02 -8.38
N LEU A 510 -21.62 -31.88 -7.60
CA LEU A 510 -20.23 -31.65 -7.18
C LEU A 510 -19.29 -31.57 -8.39
N THR A 511 -19.42 -32.50 -9.34
CA THR A 511 -18.59 -32.51 -10.56
C THR A 511 -18.77 -31.23 -11.36
N PHE A 512 -20.01 -30.75 -11.49
CA PHE A 512 -20.29 -29.47 -12.16
C PHE A 512 -19.66 -28.28 -11.41
N ILE A 513 -19.84 -28.19 -10.10
CA ILE A 513 -19.26 -27.11 -9.27
C ILE A 513 -17.73 -27.09 -9.38
N PHE A 514 -17.07 -28.26 -9.27
CA PHE A 514 -15.63 -28.34 -9.40
C PHE A 514 -15.12 -28.02 -10.81
N ARG A 515 -15.82 -28.49 -11.86
CA ARG A 515 -15.46 -28.20 -13.26
C ARG A 515 -15.60 -26.72 -13.60
N HIS A 516 -16.64 -26.07 -13.08
CA HIS A 516 -16.89 -24.64 -13.22
C HIS A 516 -16.36 -23.84 -12.04
N GLY A 517 -15.37 -24.36 -11.30
CA GLY A 517 -14.98 -23.81 -10.01
C GLY A 517 -14.57 -22.34 -10.03
N LYS A 518 -13.93 -21.89 -11.11
CA LYS A 518 -13.58 -20.48 -11.32
C LYS A 518 -14.79 -19.55 -11.27
N GLU A 519 -15.97 -20.04 -11.63
CA GLU A 519 -17.21 -19.28 -11.52
C GLU A 519 -17.55 -19.15 -10.03
N PHE A 520 -17.68 -20.27 -9.32
CA PHE A 520 -18.08 -20.34 -7.90
C PHE A 520 -17.10 -19.70 -6.89
N VAL A 521 -15.84 -19.50 -7.27
CA VAL A 521 -14.85 -18.80 -6.45
C VAL A 521 -15.34 -17.39 -6.13
N ASP A 522 -15.29 -17.03 -4.85
CA ASP A 522 -15.48 -15.64 -4.47
C ASP A 522 -14.19 -14.87 -4.73
N TRP A 523 -14.14 -14.27 -5.91
CA TRP A 523 -12.96 -13.53 -6.35
C TRP A 523 -12.67 -12.37 -5.40
N PRO A 524 -11.39 -12.13 -5.06
CA PRO A 524 -10.98 -10.97 -4.26
C PRO A 524 -11.55 -9.70 -4.89
N ARG A 525 -12.31 -8.95 -4.10
CA ARG A 525 -12.97 -7.70 -4.54
C ARG A 525 -12.16 -6.52 -4.01
N LEU A 526 -12.11 -5.43 -4.78
CA LEU A 526 -11.74 -4.14 -4.21
C LEU A 526 -12.89 -3.77 -3.26
N ASP A 527 -12.64 -3.87 -1.96
CA ASP A 527 -13.58 -3.34 -0.99
C ASP A 527 -13.57 -1.82 -1.12
N ALA A 528 -14.73 -1.27 -1.43
CA ALA A 528 -14.93 0.17 -1.45
C ALA A 528 -15.82 0.49 -0.26
N GLY A 529 -15.18 0.82 0.85
CA GLY A 529 -15.82 1.65 1.85
C GLY A 529 -16.71 0.97 2.89
N GLY A 530 -16.45 -0.29 3.28
CA GLY A 530 -16.68 -0.63 4.71
C GLY A 530 -15.86 0.30 5.63
N LEU A 531 -14.66 0.65 5.14
CA LEU A 531 -13.66 1.51 5.79
C LEU A 531 -13.97 3.03 5.86
N ALA A 532 -14.89 3.55 5.04
CA ALA A 532 -15.19 5.00 5.00
C ALA A 532 -16.38 5.39 5.89
N ALA A 533 -17.30 4.47 6.18
CA ALA A 533 -18.45 4.74 7.05
C ALA A 533 -18.07 4.80 8.55
N ALA A 534 -16.92 4.25 8.94
CA ALA A 534 -16.48 4.13 10.33
C ALA A 534 -15.93 5.44 10.96
N ARG A 535 -15.97 6.58 10.26
CA ARG A 535 -15.36 7.85 10.74
C ARG A 535 -16.23 9.10 10.60
N ALA A 536 -17.55 8.98 10.49
CA ALA A 536 -18.39 10.12 10.83
C ALA A 536 -18.28 10.36 12.34
N LEU A 537 -17.37 11.25 12.76
CA LEU A 537 -17.46 11.90 14.06
C LEU A 537 -18.89 12.45 14.18
N PRO A 538 -19.58 12.28 15.33
CA PRO A 538 -20.84 12.97 15.53
C PRO A 538 -20.62 14.48 15.32
N PRO A 539 -21.57 15.20 14.70
CA PRO A 539 -21.44 16.64 14.55
C PRO A 539 -21.19 17.26 15.93
N PRO A 540 -20.38 18.34 16.02
CA PRO A 540 -20.14 19.01 17.28
C PRO A 540 -21.50 19.38 17.87
N GLN A 541 -21.77 18.86 19.08
CA GLN A 541 -22.93 19.31 19.84
C GLN A 541 -22.72 20.82 20.07
N SER A 542 -23.61 21.61 19.50
CA SER A 542 -23.72 23.03 19.77
C SER A 542 -23.83 23.24 21.27
N LEU A 543 -22.90 24.02 21.84
CA LEU A 543 -23.21 24.84 23.00
C LEU A 543 -23.93 26.10 22.53
#